data_AF-A0A2E1WCT5-F1
#
_entry.id   AF-A0A2E1WCT5-F1
#
_cell.length_a   1.000
_cell.length_b   1.000
_cell.length_c   1.000
_cell.angle_alpha   90.00
_cell.angle_beta   90.00
_cell.angle_gamma   90.00
#
_symmetry.space_group_name_H-M   'P 1'
#
loop_
_entity.id
_entity.type
_entity.pdbx_description
1 polymer ?
#
loop_
_entity_poly.entity_id
_entity_poly.type
_entity_poly.pdbx_seq_one_letter_code
_entity_poly.pdbx_strand_id
1 'polypeptide(L)'
;MNIIKWIEQNNFKDIDDELSIHIEKLESLKSEKDKLTNKITSYKSTISSLKESLNSVNTKIAKTNKVALKYLKATPIISIGFDARSSTYICVVKYKKATKSFYLGNESKLKNQIQQFYLDDLNSKKIEYIKGQVKMIVSNVISNFINPRSKYIFTDKPKLNFSNILDKYYESNLWDHWKSV
;
A
#
# COMPACT_ATOMS: atom_id res chain seq x y z
N MET A 1 -7.86 10.49 -58.81
CA MET A 1 -7.27 11.73 -59.34
C MET A 1 -6.37 12.28 -58.24
N ASN A 2 -5.05 12.35 -58.45
CA ASN A 2 -4.09 12.76 -57.42
C ASN A 2 -4.10 14.28 -57.32
N ILE A 3 -4.62 14.83 -56.22
CA ILE A 3 -4.85 16.28 -56.02
C ILE A 3 -3.57 17.09 -56.24
N ILE A 4 -2.41 16.52 -55.89
CA ILE A 4 -1.09 17.16 -56.06
C ILE A 4 -0.81 17.42 -57.54
N LYS A 5 -1.05 16.44 -58.43
CA LYS A 5 -0.84 16.58 -59.88
C LYS A 5 -1.75 17.64 -60.53
N TRP A 6 -2.93 17.89 -59.96
CA TRP A 6 -3.86 18.90 -60.49
C TRP A 6 -3.47 20.32 -60.07
N ILE A 7 -2.91 20.49 -58.87
CA ILE A 7 -2.43 21.80 -58.37
C ILE A 7 -1.16 22.23 -59.12
N GLU A 8 -0.21 21.32 -59.32
CA GLU A 8 1.03 21.57 -60.09
C GLU A 8 0.75 22.02 -61.54
N GLN A 9 -0.26 21.43 -62.18
CA GLN A 9 -0.65 21.77 -63.56
C GLN A 9 -1.27 23.17 -63.70
N ASN A 10 -1.81 23.76 -62.63
CA ASN A 10 -2.50 25.05 -62.66
C ASN A 10 -1.68 26.20 -62.04
N ASN A 11 -0.41 25.97 -61.66
CA ASN A 11 0.56 27.01 -61.27
C ASN A 11 0.16 27.87 -60.04
N PHE A 12 -0.63 27.32 -59.10
CA PHE A 12 -1.03 28.00 -57.87
C PHE A 12 0.07 27.94 -56.79
N LYS A 13 1.12 28.77 -56.90
CA LYS A 13 2.27 28.77 -55.96
C LYS A 13 1.90 28.99 -54.49
N ASP A 14 1.00 29.92 -54.18
CA ASP A 14 0.65 30.23 -52.79
C ASP A 14 -0.08 29.07 -52.07
N ILE A 15 -0.84 28.28 -52.83
CA ILE A 15 -1.55 27.10 -52.31
C ILE A 15 -0.55 25.96 -52.02
N ASP A 16 0.53 25.88 -52.78
CA ASP A 16 1.58 24.85 -52.64
C ASP A 16 2.42 25.06 -51.37
N ASP A 17 2.75 26.32 -51.03
CA ASP A 17 3.47 26.70 -49.82
C ASP A 17 2.63 26.46 -48.55
N GLU A 18 1.34 26.84 -48.56
CA GLU A 18 0.44 26.64 -47.42
C GLU A 18 0.15 25.14 -47.18
N LEU A 19 -0.01 24.35 -48.26
CA LEU A 19 -0.11 22.88 -48.15
C LEU A 19 1.15 22.26 -47.55
N SER A 20 2.33 22.72 -47.95
CA SER A 20 3.60 22.19 -47.43
C SER A 20 3.74 22.39 -45.92
N ILE A 21 3.41 23.57 -45.41
CA ILE A 21 3.41 23.87 -43.96
C ILE A 21 2.44 22.94 -43.21
N HIS A 22 1.26 22.68 -43.78
CA HIS A 22 0.28 21.79 -43.17
C HIS A 22 0.71 20.32 -43.19
N ILE A 23 1.41 19.87 -44.24
CA ILE A 23 1.99 18.53 -44.34
C ILE A 23 3.07 18.35 -43.27
N GLU A 24 4.01 19.29 -43.14
CA GLU A 24 5.06 19.24 -42.11
C GLU A 24 4.49 19.19 -40.69
N LYS A 25 3.48 20.01 -40.41
CA LYS A 25 2.80 20.01 -39.11
C LYS A 25 2.03 18.70 -38.84
N LEU A 26 1.48 18.09 -39.89
CA LEU A 26 0.79 16.80 -39.77
C LEU A 26 1.79 15.66 -39.52
N GLU A 27 2.97 15.70 -40.14
CA GLU A 27 4.05 14.76 -39.88
C GLU A 27 4.62 14.91 -38.46
N SER A 28 4.83 16.14 -37.99
CA SER A 28 5.31 16.39 -36.63
C SER A 28 4.32 15.86 -35.57
N LEU A 29 3.03 16.09 -35.77
CA LEU A 29 1.97 15.60 -34.88
C LEU A 29 1.86 14.07 -34.91
N LYS A 30 2.04 13.43 -36.07
CA LYS A 30 2.13 11.96 -36.17
C LYS A 30 3.31 11.42 -35.37
N SER A 31 4.50 12.02 -35.52
CA SER A 31 5.68 11.63 -34.76
C SER A 31 5.48 11.76 -33.24
N GLU A 32 4.84 12.85 -32.80
CA GLU A 32 4.53 13.05 -31.38
C GLU A 32 3.53 12.02 -30.85
N LYS A 33 2.47 11.72 -31.62
CA LYS A 33 1.52 10.66 -31.29
C LYS A 33 2.21 9.31 -31.14
N ASP A 34 3.16 8.97 -32.01
CA ASP A 34 3.90 7.71 -31.94
C ASP A 34 4.80 7.65 -30.69
N LYS A 35 5.47 8.76 -30.34
CA LYS A 35 6.25 8.88 -29.09
C LYS A 35 5.38 8.69 -27.85
N LEU A 36 4.21 9.31 -27.82
CA LEU A 36 3.25 9.15 -26.71
C LEU A 36 2.73 7.71 -26.62
N THR A 37 2.45 7.09 -27.75
CA THR A 37 2.00 5.68 -27.82
C THR A 37 3.06 4.73 -27.26
N ASN A 38 4.34 4.96 -27.60
CA ASN A 38 5.46 4.18 -27.05
C ASN A 38 5.60 4.37 -25.54
N LYS A 39 5.46 5.60 -25.02
CA LYS A 39 5.45 5.87 -23.57
C LYS A 39 4.31 5.15 -22.85
N ILE A 40 3.10 5.18 -23.42
CA ILE A 40 1.93 4.48 -22.86
C ILE A 40 2.22 2.98 -22.76
N THR A 41 2.81 2.38 -23.80
CA THR A 41 3.17 0.96 -23.82
C THR A 41 4.22 0.63 -22.75
N SER A 42 5.25 1.47 -22.59
CA SER A 42 6.28 1.33 -21.55
C SER A 42 5.70 1.46 -20.13
N TYR A 43 4.79 2.40 -19.88
CA TYR A 43 4.13 2.51 -18.59
C TYR A 43 3.22 1.32 -18.30
N LYS A 44 2.50 0.79 -19.30
CA LYS A 44 1.70 -0.42 -19.15
C LYS A 44 2.54 -1.63 -18.76
N SER A 45 3.70 -1.83 -19.38
CA SER A 45 4.61 -2.94 -19.02
C SER A 45 5.15 -2.78 -17.59
N THR A 46 5.54 -1.57 -17.21
CA THR A 46 6.00 -1.26 -15.85
C THR A 46 4.91 -1.50 -14.80
N ILE A 47 3.67 -1.12 -15.08
CA ILE A 47 2.53 -1.40 -14.19
C ILE A 47 2.31 -2.92 -14.05
N SER A 48 2.46 -3.69 -15.13
CA SER A 48 2.33 -5.15 -15.08
C SER A 48 3.39 -5.79 -14.20
N SER A 49 4.66 -5.43 -14.39
CA SER A 49 5.77 -5.98 -13.58
C SER A 49 5.66 -5.61 -12.11
N LEU A 50 5.20 -4.38 -11.79
CA LEU A 50 4.92 -3.96 -10.42
C LEU A 50 3.76 -4.75 -9.80
N LYS A 51 2.69 -5.03 -10.55
CA LYS A 51 1.58 -5.87 -10.08
C LYS A 51 2.03 -7.30 -9.77
N GLU A 52 2.86 -7.89 -10.62
CA GLU A 52 3.45 -9.22 -10.40
C GLU A 52 4.34 -9.24 -9.16
N SER A 53 5.21 -8.22 -9.02
CA SER A 53 6.07 -8.06 -7.85
C SER A 53 5.24 -7.94 -6.57
N LEU A 54 4.18 -7.12 -6.58
CA LEU A 54 3.24 -6.96 -5.47
C LEU A 54 2.55 -8.29 -5.12
N ASN A 55 2.10 -9.06 -6.12
CA ASN A 55 1.52 -10.39 -5.90
C ASN A 55 2.53 -11.37 -5.29
N SER A 56 3.79 -11.33 -5.73
CA SER A 56 4.85 -12.18 -5.15
C SER A 56 5.10 -11.83 -3.67
N VAL A 57 5.07 -10.54 -3.32
CA VAL A 57 5.23 -10.07 -1.95
C VAL A 57 4.00 -10.46 -1.12
N ASN A 58 2.80 -10.25 -1.64
CA ASN A 58 1.55 -10.63 -0.96
C ASN A 58 1.47 -12.14 -0.71
N THR A 59 1.93 -12.97 -1.65
CA THR A 59 1.97 -14.43 -1.46
C THR A 59 3.01 -14.85 -0.42
N LYS A 60 4.17 -14.19 -0.36
CA LYS A 60 5.16 -14.39 0.72
C LYS A 60 4.60 -13.98 2.07
N ILE A 61 3.97 -12.81 2.18
CA ILE A 61 3.27 -12.33 3.38
C ILE A 61 2.19 -13.32 3.80
N ALA A 62 1.37 -13.80 2.88
CA ALA A 62 0.33 -14.78 3.18
C ALA A 62 0.92 -16.10 3.70
N LYS A 63 2.03 -16.58 3.14
CA LYS A 63 2.74 -17.78 3.64
C LYS A 63 3.29 -17.57 5.06
N THR A 64 3.90 -16.42 5.34
CA THR A 64 4.42 -16.07 6.68
C THR A 64 3.29 -15.89 7.70
N ASN A 65 2.22 -15.17 7.33
CA ASN A 65 1.03 -14.97 8.16
C ASN A 65 0.30 -16.29 8.42
N LYS A 66 0.33 -17.24 7.48
CA LYS A 66 -0.23 -18.59 7.69
C LYS A 66 0.51 -19.37 8.78
N VAL A 67 1.79 -19.08 9.04
CA VAL A 67 2.54 -19.65 10.18
C VAL A 67 2.13 -18.96 11.48
N ALA A 68 2.03 -17.62 11.49
CA ALA A 68 1.63 -16.85 12.69
C ALA A 68 0.17 -17.12 13.12
N LEU A 69 -0.72 -17.37 12.16
CA LEU A 69 -2.15 -17.63 12.36
C LEU A 69 -2.51 -19.13 12.29
N LYS A 70 -1.54 -20.03 12.11
CA LYS A 70 -1.74 -21.47 11.81
C LYS A 70 -2.68 -22.19 12.78
N TYR A 71 -2.72 -21.75 14.03
CA TYR A 71 -3.50 -22.36 15.11
C TYR A 71 -4.85 -21.68 15.34
N LEU A 72 -5.12 -20.55 14.69
CA LEU A 72 -6.41 -19.87 14.76
C LEU A 72 -7.36 -20.45 13.70
N LYS A 73 -8.58 -20.76 14.12
CA LYS A 73 -9.62 -21.34 13.22
C LYS A 73 -10.30 -20.30 12.33
N ALA A 74 -9.97 -19.01 12.52
CA ALA A 74 -10.51 -17.88 11.77
C ALA A 74 -9.52 -16.71 11.81
N THR A 75 -9.67 -15.74 10.92
CA THR A 75 -8.86 -14.52 10.93
C THR A 75 -9.47 -13.49 11.91
N PRO A 76 -8.72 -12.98 12.90
CA PRO A 76 -9.18 -11.87 13.73
C PRO A 76 -9.42 -10.60 12.90
N ILE A 77 -10.48 -9.86 13.23
CA ILE A 77 -10.75 -8.55 12.63
C ILE A 77 -10.12 -7.49 13.53
N ILE A 78 -9.27 -6.64 12.95
CA ILE A 78 -8.57 -5.56 13.66
C ILE A 78 -8.99 -4.21 13.07
N SER A 79 -9.56 -3.36 13.90
CA SER A 79 -9.92 -1.99 13.55
C SER A 79 -9.29 -0.98 14.50
N ILE A 80 -9.05 0.24 14.01
CA ILE A 80 -8.50 1.34 14.80
C ILE A 80 -9.44 2.53 14.65
N GLY A 81 -9.98 2.99 15.77
CA GLY A 81 -10.83 4.18 15.87
C GLY A 81 -10.11 5.29 16.63
N PHE A 82 -10.60 6.52 16.49
CA PHE A 82 -10.18 7.65 17.31
C PHE A 82 -11.28 7.95 18.33
N ASP A 83 -10.92 8.02 19.60
CA ASP A 83 -11.78 8.48 20.67
C ASP A 83 -11.51 9.96 20.93
N ALA A 84 -12.47 10.79 20.51
CA ALA A 84 -12.39 12.25 20.63
C ALA A 84 -12.38 12.74 22.09
N ARG A 85 -12.94 11.96 23.04
CA ARG A 85 -13.02 12.39 24.45
C ARG A 85 -11.67 12.34 25.14
N SER A 86 -10.89 11.30 24.84
CA SER A 86 -9.54 11.11 25.38
C SER A 86 -8.46 11.63 24.42
N SER A 87 -8.82 12.01 23.20
CA SER A 87 -7.89 12.32 22.12
C SER A 87 -6.88 11.20 21.85
N THR A 88 -7.35 9.95 21.91
CA THR A 88 -6.50 8.76 21.73
C THR A 88 -7.06 7.81 20.69
N TYR A 89 -6.18 7.02 20.07
CA TYR A 89 -6.58 5.92 19.22
C TYR A 89 -6.84 4.66 20.05
N ILE A 90 -7.86 3.91 19.64
CA ILE A 90 -8.26 2.64 20.24
C ILE A 90 -8.15 1.56 19.17
N CYS A 91 -7.47 0.47 19.50
CA CYS A 91 -7.50 -0.74 18.70
C CYS A 91 -8.61 -1.66 19.22
N VAL A 92 -9.41 -2.19 18.31
CA VAL A 92 -10.46 -3.19 18.60
C VAL A 92 -10.11 -4.46 17.84
N VAL A 93 -10.05 -5.56 18.58
CA VAL A 93 -9.84 -6.91 18.04
C VAL A 93 -11.10 -7.73 18.26
N LYS A 94 -11.65 -8.26 17.17
CA LYS A 94 -12.76 -9.23 17.20
C LYS A 94 -12.27 -10.58 16.73
N TYR A 95 -12.56 -11.63 17.50
CA TYR A 95 -12.32 -13.02 17.09
C TYR A 95 -13.49 -13.88 17.53
N LYS A 96 -14.19 -14.48 16.56
CA LYS A 96 -15.48 -15.14 16.75
C LYS A 96 -16.47 -14.20 17.46
N LYS A 97 -17.03 -14.61 18.60
CA LYS A 97 -17.98 -13.83 19.40
C LYS A 97 -17.30 -12.95 20.46
N ALA A 98 -15.97 -12.98 20.59
CA ALA A 98 -15.25 -12.17 21.57
C ALA A 98 -14.72 -10.88 20.93
N THR A 99 -14.82 -9.79 21.69
CA THR A 99 -14.25 -8.48 21.35
C THR A 99 -13.38 -8.00 22.50
N LYS A 100 -12.21 -7.45 22.20
CA LYS A 100 -11.35 -6.76 23.16
C LYS A 100 -10.84 -5.48 22.53
N SER A 101 -10.79 -4.41 23.33
CA SER A 101 -10.22 -3.13 22.93
C SER A 101 -9.11 -2.71 23.87
N PHE A 102 -8.16 -1.94 23.36
CA PHE A 102 -7.09 -1.33 24.14
C PHE A 102 -6.64 -0.01 23.52
N TYR A 103 -6.19 0.90 24.37
CA TYR A 103 -5.70 2.21 23.95
C TYR A 103 -4.31 2.12 23.34
N LEU A 104 -4.10 2.91 22.29
CA LEU A 104 -2.82 3.07 21.58
C LEU A 104 -2.12 4.37 21.98
N GLY A 105 -2.86 5.36 22.50
CA GLY A 105 -2.37 6.71 22.76
C GLY A 105 -2.74 7.70 21.65
N ASN A 106 -2.30 8.95 21.78
CA ASN A 106 -2.47 9.97 20.73
C ASN A 106 -1.52 9.72 19.54
N GLU A 107 -1.65 10.50 18.46
CA GLU A 107 -0.87 10.29 17.23
C GLU A 107 0.65 10.35 17.47
N SER A 108 1.13 11.36 18.19
CA SER A 108 2.57 11.52 18.47
C SER A 108 3.12 10.36 19.28
N LYS A 109 2.43 9.98 20.36
CA LYS A 109 2.82 8.83 21.19
C LYS A 109 2.84 7.55 20.37
N LEU A 110 1.81 7.33 19.55
CA LEU A 110 1.71 6.14 18.71
C LEU A 110 2.89 6.05 17.72
N LYS A 111 3.20 7.14 17.01
CA LYS A 111 4.34 7.23 16.10
C LYS A 111 5.65 6.92 16.81
N ASN A 112 5.91 7.55 17.96
CA ASN A 112 7.12 7.34 18.74
C ASN A 112 7.28 5.89 19.21
N GLN A 113 6.19 5.25 19.65
CA GLN A 113 6.25 3.87 20.13
C GLN A 113 6.58 2.84 19.05
N ILE A 114 6.16 3.09 17.80
CA ILE A 114 6.43 2.17 16.68
C ILE A 114 7.63 2.59 15.82
N GLN A 115 8.17 3.80 15.99
CA GLN A 115 9.30 4.33 15.20
C GLN A 115 10.49 3.37 15.20
N GLN A 116 10.73 2.71 16.33
CA GLN A 116 11.77 1.68 16.48
C GLN A 116 11.63 0.47 15.55
N PHE A 117 10.63 0.41 14.65
CA PHE A 117 10.49 -0.68 13.68
C PHE A 117 10.72 -0.22 12.23
N TYR A 118 10.97 1.07 12.00
CA TYR A 118 11.02 1.71 10.69
C TYR A 118 12.24 2.63 10.56
N LEU A 119 12.87 2.63 9.39
CA LEU A 119 13.95 3.56 9.04
C LEU A 119 13.42 4.96 8.70
N ASP A 120 12.29 5.02 7.98
CA ASP A 120 11.60 6.26 7.67
C ASP A 120 11.10 6.96 8.94
N ASP A 121 11.26 8.28 9.01
CA ASP A 121 10.63 9.08 10.06
C ASP A 121 9.10 9.08 9.92
N LEU A 122 8.44 8.48 10.91
CA LEU A 122 6.99 8.34 10.95
C LEU A 122 6.28 9.65 11.29
N ASN A 123 6.96 10.65 11.85
CA ASN A 123 6.36 11.96 12.11
C ASN A 123 5.90 12.65 10.84
N SER A 124 6.63 12.44 9.74
CA SER A 124 6.28 12.91 8.40
C SER A 124 5.05 12.23 7.77
N LYS A 125 4.62 11.08 8.30
CA LYS A 125 3.55 10.25 7.69
C LYS A 125 2.17 10.61 8.25
N LYS A 126 1.13 10.50 7.40
CA LYS A 126 -0.27 10.70 7.78
C LYS A 126 -0.75 9.58 8.72
N ILE A 127 -1.71 9.89 9.59
CA ILE A 127 -2.25 8.91 10.54
C ILE A 127 -2.85 7.67 9.86
N GLU A 128 -3.43 7.77 8.66
CA GLU A 128 -3.96 6.60 7.93
C GLU A 128 -2.87 5.56 7.66
N TYR A 129 -1.66 6.01 7.34
CA TYR A 129 -0.51 5.13 7.16
C TYR A 129 -0.12 4.46 8.49
N ILE A 130 -0.06 5.25 9.58
CA ILE A 130 0.25 4.75 10.93
C ILE A 130 -0.78 3.70 11.38
N LYS A 131 -2.07 3.92 11.13
CA LYS A 131 -3.13 2.93 11.41
C LYS A 131 -2.89 1.63 10.63
N GLY A 132 -2.44 1.72 9.38
CA GLY A 132 -2.05 0.56 8.58
C GLY A 132 -0.91 -0.23 9.21
N GLN A 133 0.15 0.47 9.64
CA GLN A 133 1.31 -0.13 10.31
C GLN A 133 0.92 -0.82 11.61
N VAL A 134 0.14 -0.16 12.47
CA VAL A 134 -0.32 -0.75 13.73
C VAL A 134 -1.18 -2.00 13.49
N LYS A 135 -2.09 -1.98 12.50
CA LYS A 135 -2.88 -3.18 12.14
C LYS A 135 -1.98 -4.35 11.75
N MET A 136 -0.92 -4.11 10.99
CA MET A 136 0.05 -5.13 10.60
C MET A 136 0.76 -5.71 11.82
N ILE A 137 1.31 -4.85 12.68
CA ILE A 137 1.97 -5.24 13.94
C ILE A 137 1.05 -6.13 14.78
N VAL A 138 -0.18 -5.67 15.04
CA VAL A 138 -1.16 -6.43 15.83
C VAL A 138 -1.48 -7.77 15.15
N SER A 139 -1.71 -7.79 13.83
CA SER A 139 -2.05 -9.01 13.08
C SER A 139 -0.97 -10.08 13.20
N ASN A 140 0.30 -9.68 13.20
CA ASN A 140 1.45 -10.59 13.24
C ASN A 140 1.58 -11.32 14.57
N VAL A 141 1.09 -10.74 15.67
CA VAL A 141 1.31 -11.28 17.02
C VAL A 141 0.04 -11.65 17.77
N ILE A 142 -1.14 -11.36 17.21
CA ILE A 142 -2.42 -11.52 17.91
C ILE A 142 -2.71 -12.96 18.37
N SER A 143 -2.14 -13.96 17.68
CA SER A 143 -2.27 -15.37 18.07
C SER A 143 -1.67 -15.66 19.45
N ASN A 144 -0.67 -14.91 19.89
CA ASN A 144 -0.10 -15.02 21.24
C ASN A 144 -1.07 -14.60 22.36
N PHE A 145 -2.15 -13.89 22.00
CA PHE A 145 -3.13 -13.37 22.94
C PHE A 145 -4.50 -14.05 22.83
N ILE A 146 -4.62 -15.06 21.97
CA ILE A 146 -5.87 -15.77 21.72
C ILE A 146 -5.69 -17.24 22.09
N ASN A 147 -6.53 -17.73 23.02
CA ASN A 147 -6.68 -19.14 23.32
C ASN A 147 -8.08 -19.62 22.88
N PRO A 148 -8.20 -20.25 21.69
CA PRO A 148 -9.51 -20.69 21.17
C PRO A 148 -10.18 -21.79 21.97
N ARG A 149 -9.47 -22.44 22.91
CA ARG A 149 -9.97 -23.54 23.76
C ARG A 149 -10.42 -23.05 25.14
N SER A 150 -10.15 -21.79 25.49
CA SER A 150 -10.53 -21.19 26.76
C SER A 150 -11.95 -20.61 26.72
N LYS A 151 -12.61 -20.58 27.89
CA LYS A 151 -13.87 -19.84 28.09
C LYS A 151 -13.69 -18.33 27.78
N TYR A 152 -12.54 -17.78 28.16
CA TYR A 152 -12.13 -16.42 27.80
C TYR A 152 -11.13 -16.48 26.65
N ILE A 153 -11.60 -16.10 25.46
CA ILE A 153 -10.84 -16.19 24.21
C ILE A 153 -9.53 -15.41 24.28
N PHE A 154 -9.54 -14.22 24.87
CA PHE A 154 -8.34 -13.40 25.02
C PHE A 154 -7.65 -13.74 26.34
N THR A 155 -6.33 -13.94 26.29
CA THR A 155 -5.53 -14.29 27.47
C THR A 155 -5.34 -13.10 28.42
N ASP A 156 -5.33 -13.38 29.72
CA ASP A 156 -4.96 -12.38 30.73
C ASP A 156 -3.44 -12.34 30.98
N LYS A 157 -2.72 -13.40 30.62
CA LYS A 157 -1.26 -13.52 30.72
C LYS A 157 -0.68 -14.16 29.44
N PRO A 158 0.02 -13.39 28.59
CA PRO A 158 0.11 -11.93 28.63
C PRO A 158 -1.24 -11.27 28.33
N LYS A 159 -1.52 -10.12 28.96
CA LYS A 159 -2.73 -9.32 28.71
C LYS A 159 -2.66 -8.70 27.31
N LEU A 160 -3.76 -8.71 26.57
CA LEU A 160 -3.84 -7.96 25.32
C LEU A 160 -3.87 -6.44 25.59
N ASN A 161 -2.72 -5.78 25.40
CA ASN A 161 -2.53 -4.34 25.46
C ASN A 161 -1.41 -3.92 24.49
N PHE A 162 -1.26 -2.62 24.22
CA PHE A 162 -0.33 -2.18 23.18
C PHE A 162 1.14 -2.45 23.53
N SER A 163 1.56 -2.31 24.79
CA SER A 163 2.94 -2.61 25.21
C SER A 163 3.30 -4.06 24.90
N ASN A 164 2.49 -5.01 25.39
CA ASN A 164 2.74 -6.43 25.19
C ASN A 164 2.72 -6.82 23.71
N ILE A 165 1.95 -6.12 22.88
CA ILE A 165 1.93 -6.33 21.43
C ILE A 165 3.25 -5.91 20.80
N LEU A 166 3.79 -4.75 21.18
CA LEU A 166 5.09 -4.27 20.70
C LEU A 166 6.20 -5.21 21.14
N ASP A 167 6.17 -5.70 22.39
CA ASP A 167 7.13 -6.67 22.91
C ASP A 167 7.10 -7.97 22.08
N LYS A 168 5.92 -8.54 21.85
CA LYS A 168 5.77 -9.74 21.02
C LYS A 168 6.17 -9.51 19.57
N TYR A 169 5.98 -8.31 19.04
CA TYR A 169 6.36 -7.99 17.67
C TYR A 169 7.87 -7.84 17.54
N TYR A 170 8.52 -7.22 18.53
CA TYR A 170 9.96 -7.20 18.64
C TYR A 170 10.55 -8.62 18.70
N GLU A 171 10.03 -9.48 19.60
CA GLU A 171 10.45 -10.88 19.73
C GLU A 171 10.25 -11.71 18.44
N SER A 172 9.25 -11.36 17.63
CA SER A 172 8.93 -12.12 16.41
C SER A 172 9.97 -12.00 15.30
N ASN A 173 10.88 -11.01 15.38
CA ASN A 173 11.82 -10.65 14.31
C ASN A 173 11.12 -10.42 12.95
N LEU A 174 9.84 -10.02 12.95
CA LEU A 174 9.08 -9.69 11.74
C LEU A 174 9.18 -8.21 11.35
N TRP A 175 10.01 -7.45 12.04
CA TRP A 175 10.38 -6.08 11.66
C TRP A 175 11.57 -6.12 10.70
N ASP A 176 11.70 -5.08 9.85
CA ASP A 176 12.63 -5.11 8.72
C ASP A 176 13.88 -4.26 8.92
N HIS A 177 13.85 -3.26 9.79
CA HIS A 177 14.91 -2.23 9.88
C HIS A 177 16.31 -2.71 10.37
N TRP A 178 16.45 -3.74 11.21
CA TRP A 178 17.79 -4.31 11.54
C TRP A 178 18.22 -5.49 10.65
N LYS A 179 17.42 -5.92 9.67
CA LYS A 179 17.80 -7.04 8.79
C LYS A 179 18.73 -6.63 7.65
N SER A 180 19.00 -5.33 7.51
CA SER A 180 19.79 -4.74 6.43
C SER A 180 21.05 -4.01 6.92
N VAL A 181 21.51 -4.30 8.15
CA VAL A 181 22.81 -3.85 8.67
C VAL A 181 23.76 -5.03 8.75
#